data_AF-A0A7X3UE91-F1
#
_entry.id   AF-A0A7X3UE91-F1
#
_cell.length_a   1.000
_cell.length_b   1.000
_cell.length_c   1.000
_cell.angle_alpha   90.00
_cell.angle_beta   90.00
_cell.angle_gamma   90.00
#
_symmetry.space_group_name_H-M   'P 1'
#
loop_
_entity.id
_entity.type
_entity.pdbx_description
1 polymer ?
#
loop_
_entity_poly.entity_id
_entity_poly.type
_entity_poly.pdbx_seq_one_letter_code
_entity_poly.pdbx_strand_id
1 'polypeptide(L)'
;LVEMGADSLCIKDMAGLLSPVMAERLVTRIKGDHPDVPLQLHCHDTSGYSEMAYLLAIRAGADMIDTAISPLAGGTSQPATETLVAALGEDEDNGTGIALDDLVETAEYFGGVRKKYWKHESNLLGVDAGVLRHQVPGGMISNLVGQLRDQGQEAKLGEVLEENARVRADLGYPPLVTPSSQIVGSQAVLNVLTGKRYGVVTKETRNLAQGLYGATAEPITKEVLDLVLGDVPQIDHRPADDLEPELESAKEEIGDLAESPEDVLSYVMFPQPAKKFLEWRREGGGPERELVAAVVGAIAVKDRPAASRAAPAAPSANGAAPGAAWRQFGRMRQMR
;
A
#
# COMPACT_ATOMS: atom_id res chain seq x y z
N LEU A 1 -4.48 6.47 -23.78
CA LEU A 1 -3.22 6.99 -23.19
C LEU A 1 -2.20 7.34 -24.27
N VAL A 2 -1.78 6.39 -25.12
CA VAL A 2 -0.86 6.69 -26.24
C VAL A 2 -1.42 7.79 -27.15
N GLU A 3 -2.67 7.66 -27.61
CA GLU A 3 -3.34 8.70 -28.42
C GLU A 3 -3.50 10.05 -27.69
N MET A 4 -3.49 10.04 -26.35
CA MET A 4 -3.54 11.26 -25.54
C MET A 4 -2.17 11.92 -25.38
N GLY A 5 -1.10 11.32 -25.94
CA GLY A 5 0.26 11.86 -25.92
C GLY A 5 1.13 11.40 -24.75
N ALA A 6 0.89 10.22 -24.18
CA ALA A 6 1.76 9.68 -23.12
C ALA A 6 3.13 9.25 -23.66
N ASP A 7 4.22 9.70 -23.03
CA ASP A 7 5.61 9.36 -23.40
C ASP A 7 5.98 7.91 -23.05
N SER A 8 5.30 7.31 -22.07
CA SER A 8 5.48 5.93 -21.65
C SER A 8 4.19 5.37 -21.05
N LEU A 9 4.14 4.05 -20.88
CA LEU A 9 3.04 3.36 -20.20
C LEU A 9 3.57 2.64 -18.95
N CYS A 10 2.73 2.56 -17.93
CA CYS A 10 3.03 1.81 -16.71
C CYS A 10 1.91 0.80 -16.40
N ILE A 11 2.28 -0.46 -16.19
CA ILE A 11 1.42 -1.47 -15.59
C ILE A 11 1.62 -1.40 -14.08
N LYS A 12 0.66 -0.80 -13.38
CA LYS A 12 0.70 -0.64 -11.92
C LYS A 12 -0.10 -1.74 -11.21
N ASP A 13 0.61 -2.77 -10.76
CA ASP A 13 0.10 -3.84 -9.89
C ASP A 13 0.44 -3.57 -8.42
N MET A 14 -0.40 -2.75 -7.80
CA MET A 14 -0.26 -2.29 -6.42
C MET A 14 -0.48 -3.38 -5.34
N ALA A 15 -1.13 -4.51 -5.67
CA ALA A 15 -1.42 -5.59 -4.71
C ALA A 15 -0.59 -6.86 -4.96
N GLY A 16 0.21 -6.90 -6.03
CA GLY A 16 0.94 -8.11 -6.40
C GLY A 16 0.03 -9.19 -6.96
N LEU A 17 -0.91 -8.84 -7.82
CA LEU A 17 -1.87 -9.76 -8.46
C LEU A 17 -1.42 -10.21 -9.86
N LEU A 18 -0.40 -9.57 -10.44
CA LEU A 18 0.07 -9.85 -11.78
C LEU A 18 0.81 -11.20 -11.79
N SER A 19 0.11 -12.24 -12.25
CA SER A 19 0.76 -13.55 -12.41
C SER A 19 1.76 -13.52 -13.57
N PRO A 20 2.79 -14.38 -13.55
CA PRO A 20 3.84 -14.33 -14.58
C PRO A 20 3.33 -14.53 -16.00
N VAL A 21 2.38 -15.45 -16.19
CA VAL A 21 1.74 -15.71 -17.49
C VAL A 21 0.90 -14.52 -17.94
N MET A 22 0.25 -13.80 -17.01
CA MET A 22 -0.50 -12.59 -17.35
C MET A 22 0.45 -11.45 -17.73
N ALA A 23 1.57 -11.31 -17.03
CA ALA A 23 2.60 -10.31 -17.33
C ALA A 23 3.13 -10.46 -18.77
N GLU A 24 3.56 -11.68 -19.14
CA GLU A 24 4.03 -11.99 -20.49
C GLU A 24 2.98 -11.63 -21.54
N ARG A 25 1.73 -12.09 -21.35
CA ARG A 25 0.64 -11.87 -22.31
C ARG A 25 0.29 -10.40 -22.46
N LEU A 26 0.24 -9.66 -21.36
CA LEU A 26 -0.11 -8.23 -21.35
C LEU A 26 0.98 -7.41 -22.05
N VAL A 27 2.25 -7.65 -21.69
CA VAL A 27 3.39 -6.97 -22.28
C VAL A 27 3.50 -7.28 -23.77
N THR A 28 3.45 -8.55 -24.17
CA THR A 28 3.47 -8.96 -25.59
C THR A 28 2.41 -8.23 -26.39
N ARG A 29 1.19 -8.11 -25.84
CA ARG A 29 0.11 -7.42 -26.54
C ARG A 29 0.35 -5.92 -26.66
N ILE A 30 0.74 -5.26 -25.56
CA ILE A 30 1.01 -3.82 -25.57
C ILE A 30 2.16 -3.49 -26.52
N LYS A 31 3.28 -4.21 -26.46
CA LYS A 31 4.43 -3.99 -27.35
C LYS A 31 4.12 -4.39 -28.80
N GLY A 32 3.21 -5.34 -29.03
CA GLY A 32 2.72 -5.68 -30.37
C GLY A 32 1.95 -4.55 -31.03
N ASP A 33 1.10 -3.85 -30.27
CA ASP A 33 0.30 -2.72 -30.76
C ASP A 33 1.11 -1.39 -30.77
N HIS A 34 2.02 -1.22 -29.81
CA HIS A 34 2.80 0.00 -29.58
C HIS A 34 4.28 -0.32 -29.28
N PRO A 35 5.07 -0.77 -30.28
CA PRO A 35 6.43 -1.26 -30.07
C PRO A 35 7.41 -0.19 -29.56
N ASP A 36 7.23 1.05 -30.02
CA ASP A 36 8.15 2.15 -29.72
C ASP A 36 7.84 2.85 -28.39
N VAL A 37 6.74 2.50 -27.74
CA VAL A 37 6.36 3.11 -26.46
C VAL A 37 7.08 2.38 -25.32
N PRO A 38 7.85 3.09 -24.48
CA PRO A 38 8.46 2.52 -23.30
C PRO A 38 7.40 2.01 -22.32
N LEU A 39 7.57 0.77 -21.85
CA LEU A 39 6.65 0.09 -20.94
C LEU A 39 7.33 -0.23 -19.62
N GLN A 40 6.81 0.35 -18.55
CA GLN A 40 7.24 0.13 -17.17
C GLN A 40 6.31 -0.85 -16.46
N LEU A 41 6.86 -1.72 -15.62
CA LEU A 41 6.09 -2.52 -14.67
C LEU A 41 6.38 -2.07 -13.24
N HIS A 42 5.30 -1.92 -12.48
CA HIS A 42 5.34 -1.67 -11.05
C HIS A 42 4.55 -2.77 -10.34
N CYS A 43 5.23 -3.70 -9.69
CA CYS A 43 4.62 -4.80 -8.97
C CYS A 43 5.05 -4.80 -7.51
N HIS A 44 4.06 -4.91 -6.62
CA HIS A 44 4.32 -5.25 -5.22
C HIS A 44 4.57 -6.76 -5.07
N ASP A 45 5.43 -7.15 -4.14
CA ASP A 45 5.85 -8.53 -3.90
C ASP A 45 4.97 -9.29 -2.89
N THR A 46 3.73 -8.84 -2.72
CA THR A 46 2.89 -9.32 -1.61
C THR A 46 2.52 -10.79 -1.77
N SER A 47 2.27 -11.22 -3.02
CA SER A 47 1.93 -12.60 -3.35
C SER A 47 3.13 -13.50 -3.62
N GLY A 48 4.34 -12.93 -3.74
CA GLY A 48 5.52 -13.63 -4.26
C GLY A 48 5.51 -13.90 -5.77
N TYR A 49 4.62 -13.26 -6.54
CA TYR A 49 4.63 -13.36 -8.01
C TYR A 49 5.60 -12.41 -8.69
N SER A 50 6.02 -11.35 -8.02
CA SER A 50 6.51 -10.15 -8.67
C SER A 50 7.82 -10.36 -9.44
N GLU A 51 8.80 -11.09 -8.88
CA GLU A 51 10.07 -11.40 -9.58
C GLU A 51 9.83 -12.26 -10.81
N MET A 52 8.97 -13.29 -10.70
CA MET A 52 8.62 -14.14 -11.83
C MET A 52 7.88 -13.36 -12.92
N ALA A 53 6.99 -12.44 -12.51
CA ALA A 53 6.27 -11.57 -13.43
C ALA A 53 7.20 -10.62 -14.18
N TYR A 54 8.17 -10.01 -13.50
CA TYR A 54 9.18 -9.19 -14.13
C TYR A 54 10.04 -9.96 -15.12
N LEU A 55 10.55 -11.14 -14.77
CA LEU A 55 11.37 -11.94 -15.70
C LEU A 55 10.61 -12.28 -17.00
N LEU A 56 9.34 -12.66 -16.90
CA LEU A 56 8.53 -12.96 -18.07
C LEU A 56 8.14 -11.69 -18.86
N ALA A 57 7.88 -10.59 -18.17
CA ALA A 57 7.60 -9.30 -18.80
C ALA A 57 8.80 -8.74 -19.57
N ILE A 58 9.99 -8.79 -18.99
CA ILE A 58 11.24 -8.34 -19.63
C ILE A 58 11.48 -9.13 -20.91
N ARG A 59 11.37 -10.46 -20.86
CA ARG A 59 11.46 -11.32 -22.05
C ARG A 59 10.40 -11.03 -23.12
N ALA A 60 9.25 -10.50 -22.72
CA ALA A 60 8.18 -10.08 -23.62
C ALA A 60 8.38 -8.65 -24.17
N GLY A 61 9.44 -7.94 -23.76
CA GLY A 61 9.80 -6.60 -24.25
C GLY A 61 9.41 -5.44 -23.33
N ALA A 62 9.23 -5.68 -22.03
CA ALA A 62 9.12 -4.58 -21.07
C ALA A 62 10.47 -3.85 -20.93
N ASP A 63 10.41 -2.52 -20.84
CA ASP A 63 11.59 -1.66 -20.89
C ASP A 63 12.09 -1.25 -19.49
N MET A 64 11.19 -1.18 -18.51
CA MET A 64 11.50 -0.71 -17.15
C MET A 64 10.76 -1.53 -16.09
N ILE A 65 11.37 -1.69 -14.92
CA ILE A 65 10.78 -2.34 -13.75
C ILE A 65 11.05 -1.52 -12.49
N ASP A 66 10.11 -1.51 -11.55
CA ASP A 66 10.29 -0.89 -10.24
C ASP A 66 10.81 -1.88 -9.21
N THR A 67 11.87 -1.51 -8.51
CA THR A 67 12.48 -2.30 -7.44
C THR A 67 12.68 -1.44 -6.18
N ALA A 68 12.93 -2.11 -5.06
CA ALA A 68 13.35 -1.47 -3.81
C ALA A 68 14.73 -2.00 -3.41
N ILE A 69 15.53 -1.21 -2.71
CA ILE A 69 16.80 -1.69 -2.15
C ILE A 69 16.50 -2.77 -1.08
N SER A 70 17.29 -3.84 -1.02
CA SER A 70 16.95 -5.06 -0.27
C SER A 70 16.51 -4.86 1.19
N PRO A 71 17.05 -3.92 1.99
CA PRO A 71 16.55 -3.70 3.35
C PRO A 71 15.12 -3.17 3.41
N LEU A 72 14.56 -2.67 2.31
CA LEU A 72 13.20 -2.14 2.20
C LEU A 72 12.36 -2.93 1.18
N ALA A 73 12.89 -4.01 0.63
CA ALA A 73 12.24 -4.82 -0.40
C ALA A 73 11.43 -5.99 0.18
N GLY A 74 10.64 -6.61 -0.69
CA GLY A 74 9.86 -7.82 -0.42
C GLY A 74 8.54 -7.56 0.30
N GLY A 75 7.69 -8.58 0.33
CA GLY A 75 6.39 -8.53 1.01
C GLY A 75 5.51 -7.42 0.45
N THR A 76 5.09 -6.45 1.26
CA THR A 76 4.22 -5.35 0.77
C THR A 76 4.98 -4.27 0.00
N SER A 77 6.28 -4.43 -0.21
CA SER A 77 7.15 -3.55 -1.02
C SER A 77 7.37 -4.14 -2.42
N GLN A 78 8.37 -3.64 -3.15
CA GLN A 78 8.79 -4.12 -4.47
C GLN A 78 9.89 -5.22 -4.34
N PRO A 79 10.18 -5.97 -5.40
CA PRO A 79 11.36 -6.83 -5.50
C PRO A 79 12.67 -6.15 -5.12
N ALA A 80 13.62 -6.93 -4.60
CA ALA A 80 14.95 -6.45 -4.28
C ALA A 80 15.74 -6.09 -5.55
N THR A 81 16.28 -4.88 -5.58
CA THR A 81 17.05 -4.33 -6.70
C THR A 81 18.29 -5.16 -6.98
N GLU A 82 19.04 -5.50 -5.93
CA GLU A 82 20.28 -6.27 -6.00
C GLU A 82 20.04 -7.65 -6.61
N THR A 83 18.95 -8.31 -6.21
CA THR A 83 18.58 -9.63 -6.72
C THR A 83 18.28 -9.58 -8.22
N LEU A 84 17.53 -8.58 -8.68
CA LEU A 84 17.20 -8.47 -10.09
C LEU A 84 18.35 -7.98 -10.96
N VAL A 85 19.19 -7.07 -10.45
CA VAL A 85 20.44 -6.69 -11.14
C VAL A 85 21.36 -7.89 -11.31
N ALA A 86 21.50 -8.73 -10.27
CA ALA A 86 22.30 -9.96 -10.37
C ALA A 86 21.71 -10.94 -11.39
N ALA A 87 20.39 -11.17 -11.34
CA ALA A 87 19.71 -12.11 -12.23
C ALA A 87 19.74 -11.65 -13.70
N LEU A 88 19.50 -10.36 -13.95
CA LEU A 88 19.53 -9.79 -15.30
C LEU A 88 20.96 -9.62 -15.83
N GLY A 89 21.96 -9.50 -14.96
CA GLY A 89 23.37 -9.48 -15.36
C GLY A 89 23.85 -10.79 -15.98
N GLU A 90 23.12 -11.90 -15.80
CA GLU A 90 23.36 -13.18 -16.48
C GLU A 90 22.73 -13.24 -17.88
N ASP A 91 21.92 -12.24 -18.25
CA ASP A 91 21.24 -12.11 -19.54
C ASP A 91 21.94 -11.05 -20.38
N GLU A 92 22.59 -11.46 -21.48
CA GLU A 92 23.35 -10.55 -22.36
C GLU A 92 22.47 -9.48 -23.02
N ASP A 93 21.18 -9.77 -23.25
CA ASP A 93 20.26 -8.88 -23.94
C ASP A 93 19.55 -7.92 -22.98
N ASN A 94 19.35 -8.34 -21.72
CA ASN A 94 18.54 -7.61 -20.73
C ASN A 94 19.34 -7.11 -19.51
N GLY A 95 20.66 -7.20 -19.56
CA GLY A 95 21.54 -6.71 -18.50
C GLY A 95 21.34 -5.21 -18.22
N THR A 96 21.26 -4.85 -16.94
CA THR A 96 21.00 -3.47 -16.52
C THR A 96 22.22 -2.55 -16.66
N GLY A 97 23.43 -3.12 -16.75
CA GLY A 97 24.69 -2.37 -16.72
C GLY A 97 25.07 -1.81 -15.34
N ILE A 98 24.31 -2.12 -14.30
CA ILE A 98 24.56 -1.67 -12.92
C ILE A 98 25.53 -2.64 -12.24
N ALA A 99 26.60 -2.12 -11.62
CA ALA A 99 27.49 -2.95 -10.81
C ALA A 99 26.84 -3.26 -9.45
N LEU A 100 26.82 -4.54 -9.05
CA LEU A 100 26.27 -4.94 -7.75
C LEU A 100 26.96 -4.27 -6.57
N ASP A 101 28.26 -4.02 -6.67
CA ASP A 101 29.05 -3.36 -5.62
C ASP A 101 28.55 -1.93 -5.34
N ASP A 102 28.01 -1.23 -6.35
CA ASP A 102 27.45 0.12 -6.19
C ASP A 102 26.16 0.11 -5.35
N LEU A 103 25.47 -1.04 -5.25
CA LEU A 103 24.24 -1.19 -4.49
C LEU A 103 24.49 -1.54 -3.02
N VAL A 104 25.65 -2.12 -2.69
CA VAL A 104 25.97 -2.58 -1.32
C VAL A 104 25.96 -1.42 -0.33
N GLU A 105 26.61 -0.30 -0.65
CA GLU A 105 26.64 0.87 0.24
C GLU A 105 25.22 1.41 0.49
N THR A 106 24.38 1.44 -0.55
CA THR A 106 22.99 1.89 -0.45
C THR A 106 22.18 0.94 0.44
N ALA A 107 22.33 -0.37 0.29
CA ALA A 107 21.68 -1.37 1.13
C ALA A 107 22.13 -1.26 2.60
N GLU A 108 23.42 -1.12 2.87
CA GLU A 108 23.92 -0.95 4.24
C GLU A 108 23.38 0.32 4.89
N TYR A 109 23.38 1.44 4.16
CA TYR A 109 22.83 2.71 4.61
C TYR A 109 21.36 2.56 5.01
N PHE A 110 20.51 2.06 4.11
CA PHE A 110 19.08 1.92 4.39
C PHE A 110 18.78 0.86 5.46
N GLY A 111 19.62 -0.18 5.58
CA GLY A 111 19.56 -1.12 6.70
C GLY A 111 19.82 -0.46 8.05
N GLY A 112 20.70 0.54 8.10
CA GLY A 112 20.90 1.40 9.27
C GLY A 112 19.73 2.34 9.53
N VAL A 113 19.17 2.96 8.48
CA VAL A 113 18.01 3.86 8.58
C VAL A 113 16.78 3.13 9.11
N ARG A 114 16.43 1.96 8.54
CA ARG A 114 15.25 1.16 8.92
C ARG A 114 15.18 0.88 10.42
N LYS A 115 16.33 0.59 11.06
CA LYS A 115 16.42 0.36 12.52
C LYS A 115 15.91 1.54 13.35
N LYS A 116 16.02 2.78 12.87
CA LYS A 116 15.49 3.96 13.57
C LYS A 116 13.96 3.97 13.62
N TYR A 117 13.30 3.29 12.69
CA TYR A 117 11.85 3.25 12.52
C TYR A 117 11.20 1.97 13.04
N TRP A 118 11.87 1.21 13.92
CA TRP A 118 11.39 -0.08 14.45
C TRP A 118 9.95 -0.04 15.02
N LYS A 119 9.50 1.10 15.52
CA LYS A 119 8.13 1.30 16.06
C LYS A 119 7.05 1.28 14.98
N HIS A 120 7.43 1.49 13.72
CA HIS A 120 6.56 1.55 12.56
C HIS A 120 6.65 0.30 11.68
N GLU A 121 7.42 -0.71 12.09
CA GLU A 121 7.48 -1.98 11.40
C GLU A 121 6.12 -2.68 11.40
N SER A 122 5.76 -3.27 10.27
CA SER A 122 4.55 -4.09 10.15
C SER A 122 4.82 -5.52 10.63
N ASN A 123 3.79 -6.17 11.17
CA ASN A 123 3.83 -7.60 11.47
C ASN A 123 3.61 -8.47 10.22
N LEU A 124 3.38 -7.87 9.04
CA LEU A 124 3.33 -8.55 7.75
C LEU A 124 4.76 -8.79 7.25
N LEU A 125 5.38 -9.87 7.72
CA LEU A 125 6.82 -10.13 7.57
C LEU A 125 7.21 -10.93 6.31
N GLY A 126 6.32 -11.12 5.34
CA GLY A 126 6.65 -11.90 4.14
C GLY A 126 5.49 -12.04 3.16
N VAL A 127 5.56 -13.10 2.35
CA VAL A 127 4.56 -13.42 1.33
C VAL A 127 3.20 -13.73 1.97
N ASP A 128 2.17 -13.05 1.51
CA ASP A 128 0.77 -13.30 1.82
C ASP A 128 0.03 -13.74 0.55
N ALA A 129 -0.02 -15.06 0.32
CA ALA A 129 -0.78 -15.62 -0.80
C ALA A 129 -2.30 -15.39 -0.67
N GLY A 130 -2.79 -15.02 0.53
CA GLY A 130 -4.20 -14.65 0.75
C GLY A 130 -4.64 -13.49 -0.14
N VAL A 131 -3.72 -12.58 -0.51
CA VAL A 131 -3.97 -11.44 -1.40
C VAL A 131 -4.53 -11.87 -2.75
N LEU A 132 -4.16 -13.05 -3.25
CA LEU A 132 -4.67 -13.59 -4.50
C LEU A 132 -6.18 -13.91 -4.44
N ARG A 133 -6.72 -14.09 -3.23
CA ARG A 133 -8.16 -14.31 -3.00
C ARG A 133 -8.90 -13.02 -2.67
N HIS A 134 -8.45 -12.27 -1.66
CA HIS A 134 -9.19 -11.11 -1.17
C HIS A 134 -8.84 -9.80 -1.90
N GLN A 135 -7.72 -9.75 -2.62
CA GLN A 135 -7.24 -8.61 -3.43
C GLN A 135 -7.09 -7.29 -2.65
N VAL A 136 -6.93 -7.39 -1.33
CA VAL A 136 -6.74 -6.26 -0.42
C VAL A 136 -5.24 -5.96 -0.36
N PRO A 137 -4.77 -4.78 -0.78
CA PRO A 137 -3.35 -4.44 -0.71
C PRO A 137 -2.83 -4.53 0.73
N GLY A 138 -1.57 -4.93 0.92
CA GLY A 138 -1.02 -5.17 2.26
C GLY A 138 -1.02 -3.94 3.18
N GLY A 139 -0.81 -2.73 2.63
CA GLY A 139 -0.97 -1.49 3.38
C GLY A 139 -2.40 -1.27 3.90
N MET A 140 -3.41 -1.70 3.13
CA MET A 140 -4.81 -1.64 3.53
C MET A 140 -5.13 -2.70 4.60
N ILE A 141 -4.57 -3.90 4.53
CA ILE A 141 -4.72 -4.91 5.59
C ILE A 141 -4.24 -4.36 6.93
N SER A 142 -3.07 -3.72 6.97
CA SER A 142 -2.51 -3.12 8.19
C SER A 142 -3.47 -2.08 8.79
N ASN A 143 -4.09 -1.26 7.94
CA ASN A 143 -5.10 -0.28 8.37
C ASN A 143 -6.38 -0.94 8.90
N LEU A 144 -6.92 -1.96 8.22
CA LEU A 144 -8.10 -2.70 8.66
C LEU A 144 -7.87 -3.37 10.03
N VAL A 145 -6.68 -3.97 10.23
CA VAL A 145 -6.28 -4.54 11.51
C VAL A 145 -6.23 -3.47 12.59
N GLY A 146 -5.69 -2.29 12.30
CA GLY A 146 -5.71 -1.14 13.21
C GLY A 146 -7.12 -0.75 13.63
N GLN A 147 -8.03 -0.58 12.67
CA GLN A 147 -9.44 -0.24 12.93
C GLN A 147 -10.15 -1.30 13.79
N LEU A 148 -9.91 -2.58 13.52
CA LEU A 148 -10.48 -3.68 14.30
C LEU A 148 -9.89 -3.73 15.71
N ARG A 149 -8.59 -3.47 15.86
CA ARG A 149 -7.90 -3.41 17.16
C ARG A 149 -8.44 -2.32 18.05
N ASP A 150 -8.66 -1.12 17.51
CA ASP A 150 -9.21 0.02 18.25
C ASP A 150 -10.61 -0.29 18.83
N GLN A 151 -11.32 -1.26 18.23
CA GLN A 151 -12.62 -1.74 18.70
C GLN A 151 -12.56 -3.07 19.47
N GLY A 152 -11.38 -3.65 19.65
CA GLY A 152 -11.21 -4.97 20.29
C GLY A 152 -11.80 -6.13 19.50
N GLN A 153 -11.89 -6.01 18.16
CA GLN A 153 -12.55 -6.97 17.25
C GLN A 153 -11.58 -7.60 16.23
N GLU A 154 -10.28 -7.68 16.54
CA GLU A 154 -9.26 -8.23 15.61
C GLU A 154 -9.59 -9.63 15.09
N ALA A 155 -10.29 -10.46 15.89
CA ALA A 155 -10.73 -11.80 15.50
C ALA A 155 -11.67 -11.82 14.29
N LYS A 156 -12.32 -10.69 13.95
CA LYS A 156 -13.25 -10.57 12.82
C LYS A 156 -12.56 -10.26 11.48
N LEU A 157 -11.22 -10.23 11.43
CA LEU A 157 -10.49 -9.90 10.21
C LEU A 157 -10.90 -10.78 9.01
N GLY A 158 -11.07 -12.08 9.22
CA GLY A 158 -11.50 -13.01 8.16
C GLY A 158 -12.86 -12.62 7.57
N GLU A 159 -13.84 -12.33 8.43
CA GLU A 159 -15.18 -11.88 8.02
C GLU A 159 -15.12 -10.55 7.25
N VAL A 160 -14.27 -9.63 7.68
CA VAL A 160 -14.05 -8.33 7.00
C VAL A 160 -13.45 -8.52 5.62
N LEU A 161 -12.48 -9.42 5.44
CA LEU A 161 -11.88 -9.68 4.12
C LEU A 161 -12.89 -10.30 3.15
N GLU A 162 -13.76 -11.20 3.63
CA GLU A 162 -14.85 -11.77 2.82
C GLU A 162 -15.93 -10.75 2.48
N GLU A 163 -16.30 -9.88 3.43
CA GLU A 163 -17.22 -8.78 3.18
C GLU A 163 -16.63 -7.73 2.23
N ASN A 164 -15.33 -7.46 2.31
CA ASN A 164 -14.63 -6.55 1.39
C ASN A 164 -14.77 -7.01 -0.07
N ALA A 165 -14.61 -8.31 -0.34
CA ALA A 165 -14.82 -8.86 -1.68
C ALA A 165 -16.28 -8.67 -2.17
N ARG A 166 -17.26 -8.84 -1.27
CA ARG A 166 -18.68 -8.64 -1.60
C ARG A 166 -19.04 -7.17 -1.83
N VAL A 167 -18.56 -6.27 -0.98
CA VAL A 167 -18.75 -4.81 -1.16
C VAL A 167 -18.10 -4.34 -2.46
N ARG A 168 -16.91 -4.84 -2.81
CA ARG A 168 -16.27 -4.53 -4.09
C ARG A 168 -17.13 -4.95 -5.27
N ALA A 169 -17.71 -6.16 -5.23
CA ALA A 169 -18.59 -6.64 -6.29
C ALA A 169 -19.86 -5.78 -6.40
N ASP A 170 -20.51 -5.49 -5.27
CA ASP A 170 -21.69 -4.64 -5.22
C ASP A 170 -21.43 -3.24 -5.82
N LEU A 171 -20.24 -2.68 -5.55
CA LEU A 171 -19.83 -1.35 -6.03
C LEU A 171 -19.22 -1.35 -7.44
N GLY A 172 -19.45 -2.40 -8.26
CA GLY A 172 -19.06 -2.40 -9.67
C GLY A 172 -17.58 -2.72 -9.93
N TYR A 173 -16.97 -3.54 -9.08
CA TYR A 173 -15.59 -4.00 -9.19
C TYR A 173 -14.53 -2.89 -9.36
N PRO A 174 -14.53 -1.81 -8.56
CA PRO A 174 -13.46 -0.83 -8.64
C PRO A 174 -12.11 -1.52 -8.37
N PRO A 175 -11.03 -1.15 -9.07
CA PRO A 175 -9.68 -1.51 -8.66
C PRO A 175 -9.47 -1.05 -7.21
N LEU A 176 -8.93 -1.91 -6.34
CA LEU A 176 -8.71 -1.56 -4.94
C LEU A 176 -7.39 -0.79 -4.77
N VAL A 177 -7.42 0.48 -5.16
CA VAL A 177 -6.33 1.44 -5.04
C VAL A 177 -6.85 2.65 -4.26
N THR A 178 -5.99 3.49 -3.71
CA THR A 178 -6.49 4.71 -3.05
C THR A 178 -7.19 5.61 -4.08
N PRO A 179 -8.41 6.11 -3.82
CA PRO A 179 -9.17 6.03 -2.56
C PRO A 179 -10.14 4.84 -2.43
N SER A 180 -10.50 4.16 -3.53
CA SER A 180 -11.54 3.10 -3.55
C SER A 180 -11.24 1.95 -2.59
N SER A 181 -9.97 1.59 -2.38
CA SER A 181 -9.55 0.59 -1.39
C SER A 181 -10.07 0.94 0.02
N GLN A 182 -9.86 2.17 0.49
CA GLN A 182 -10.29 2.59 1.81
C GLN A 182 -11.81 2.65 1.91
N ILE A 183 -12.50 3.05 0.84
CA ILE A 183 -13.97 3.14 0.78
C ILE A 183 -14.59 1.75 0.96
N VAL A 184 -14.17 0.80 0.13
CA VAL A 184 -14.65 -0.60 0.18
C VAL A 184 -14.34 -1.23 1.54
N GLY A 185 -13.11 -1.06 2.02
CA GLY A 185 -12.69 -1.64 3.30
C GLY A 185 -13.44 -1.10 4.50
N SER A 186 -13.60 0.23 4.57
CA SER A 186 -14.32 0.88 5.68
C SER A 186 -15.79 0.47 5.68
N GLN A 187 -16.41 0.38 4.50
CA GLN A 187 -17.78 -0.10 4.38
C GLN A 187 -17.91 -1.58 4.79
N ALA A 188 -16.93 -2.43 4.45
CA ALA A 188 -16.91 -3.83 4.86
C ALA A 188 -16.79 -3.99 6.38
N VAL A 189 -15.91 -3.21 7.02
CA VAL A 189 -15.80 -3.14 8.48
C VAL A 189 -17.13 -2.75 9.12
N LEU A 190 -17.80 -1.70 8.62
CA LEU A 190 -19.11 -1.29 9.11
C LEU A 190 -20.17 -2.40 8.96
N ASN A 191 -20.22 -3.06 7.80
CA ASN A 191 -21.17 -4.14 7.55
C ASN A 191 -20.98 -5.30 8.55
N VAL A 192 -19.74 -5.69 8.84
CA VAL A 192 -19.41 -6.77 9.78
C VAL A 192 -19.68 -6.38 11.23
N LEU A 193 -19.31 -5.16 11.63
CA LEU A 193 -19.49 -4.71 13.02
C LEU A 193 -20.96 -4.46 13.37
N THR A 194 -21.73 -3.92 12.43
CA THR A 194 -23.17 -3.68 12.62
C THR A 194 -24.01 -4.94 12.42
N GLY A 195 -23.46 -5.97 11.77
CA GLY A 195 -24.20 -7.18 11.39
C GLY A 195 -25.24 -6.96 10.29
N LYS A 196 -25.24 -5.79 9.63
CA LYS A 196 -26.21 -5.42 8.58
C LYS A 196 -25.50 -4.75 7.41
N ARG A 197 -25.49 -5.40 6.25
CA ARG A 197 -24.91 -4.83 5.02
C ARG A 197 -25.60 -3.51 4.68
N TYR A 198 -24.81 -2.45 4.52
CA TYR A 198 -25.26 -1.09 4.21
C TYR A 198 -26.31 -0.53 5.20
N GLY A 199 -26.35 -1.05 6.44
CA GLY A 199 -27.18 -0.46 7.50
C GLY A 199 -26.69 0.94 7.89
N VAL A 200 -25.37 1.14 7.83
CA VAL A 200 -24.69 2.44 7.91
C VAL A 200 -23.82 2.55 6.66
N VAL A 201 -23.95 3.65 5.93
CA VAL A 201 -23.22 3.87 4.68
C VAL A 201 -22.40 5.16 4.82
N THR A 202 -21.10 5.07 4.54
CA THR A 202 -20.20 6.23 4.61
C THR A 202 -20.52 7.22 3.49
N LYS A 203 -20.10 8.48 3.67
CA LYS A 203 -20.23 9.50 2.63
C LYS A 203 -19.47 9.07 1.37
N GLU A 204 -18.27 8.53 1.55
CA GLU A 204 -17.39 8.13 0.46
C GLU A 204 -17.95 6.94 -0.32
N THR A 205 -18.62 5.99 0.33
CA THR A 205 -19.33 4.89 -0.35
C THR A 205 -20.48 5.42 -1.20
N ARG A 206 -21.26 6.38 -0.69
CA ARG A 206 -22.31 7.04 -1.48
C ARG A 206 -21.71 7.80 -2.66
N ASN A 207 -20.65 8.57 -2.43
CA ASN A 207 -19.97 9.32 -3.48
C ASN A 207 -19.45 8.39 -4.60
N LEU A 208 -18.88 7.23 -4.24
CA LEU A 208 -18.47 6.21 -5.22
C LEU A 208 -19.66 5.68 -5.99
N ALA A 209 -20.72 5.26 -5.30
CA ALA A 209 -21.92 4.76 -5.97
C ALA A 209 -22.60 5.82 -6.85
N GLN A 210 -22.53 7.10 -6.47
CA GLN A 210 -23.07 8.22 -7.22
C GLN A 210 -22.26 8.53 -8.50
N GLY A 211 -21.01 8.06 -8.60
CA GLY A 211 -20.11 8.36 -9.72
C GLY A 211 -19.18 9.55 -9.47
N LEU A 212 -19.11 10.10 -8.25
CA LEU A 212 -18.23 11.22 -7.90
C LEU A 212 -16.73 10.86 -7.92
N TYR A 213 -16.39 9.58 -8.10
CA TYR A 213 -15.02 9.11 -8.36
C TYR A 213 -14.83 8.62 -9.81
N GLY A 214 -15.82 8.83 -10.67
CA GLY A 214 -15.88 8.31 -12.04
C GLY A 214 -16.66 7.00 -12.17
N ALA A 215 -16.71 6.47 -13.40
CA ALA A 215 -17.37 5.22 -13.70
C ALA A 215 -16.59 4.01 -13.15
N THR A 216 -17.32 3.03 -12.64
CA THR A 216 -16.79 1.75 -12.17
C THR A 216 -16.57 0.78 -13.34
N ALA A 217 -15.80 -0.28 -13.13
CA ALA A 217 -15.49 -1.26 -14.17
C ALA A 217 -16.74 -1.99 -14.68
N GLU A 218 -17.68 -2.27 -13.77
CA GLU A 218 -19.00 -2.78 -14.08
C GLU A 218 -20.10 -1.86 -13.52
N PRO A 219 -21.29 -1.81 -14.14
CA PRO A 219 -22.42 -1.05 -13.59
C PRO A 219 -22.83 -1.56 -12.21
N ILE A 220 -23.12 -0.64 -11.30
CA ILE A 220 -23.71 -0.96 -9.98
C ILE A 220 -25.19 -1.33 -10.19
N THR A 221 -25.65 -2.41 -9.57
CA THR A 221 -27.04 -2.85 -9.75
C THR A 221 -28.02 -1.88 -9.10
N LYS A 222 -29.26 -1.84 -9.62
CA LYS A 222 -30.31 -0.98 -9.09
C LYS A 222 -30.57 -1.25 -7.60
N GLU A 223 -30.53 -2.50 -7.17
CA GLU A 223 -30.76 -2.89 -5.78
C GLU A 223 -29.70 -2.30 -4.84
N VAL A 224 -28.43 -2.26 -5.27
CA VAL A 224 -27.34 -1.65 -4.49
C VAL A 224 -27.46 -0.13 -4.52
N LEU A 225 -27.78 0.47 -5.66
CA LEU A 225 -28.00 1.92 -5.77
C LEU A 225 -29.15 2.39 -4.86
N ASP A 226 -30.30 1.71 -4.90
CA ASP A 226 -31.44 2.02 -4.04
C ASP A 226 -31.06 1.93 -2.55
N LEU A 227 -30.21 0.97 -2.18
CA LEU A 227 -29.75 0.75 -0.80
C LEU A 227 -28.74 1.81 -0.33
N VAL A 228 -27.86 2.28 -1.23
CA VAL A 228 -26.73 3.17 -0.91
C VAL A 228 -27.10 4.64 -1.08
N LEU A 229 -27.75 4.98 -2.19
CA LEU A 229 -28.10 6.33 -2.62
C LEU A 229 -29.54 6.73 -2.31
N GLY A 230 -30.46 5.77 -2.23
CA GLY A 230 -31.89 6.06 -2.16
C GLY A 230 -32.35 6.81 -3.43
N ASP A 231 -32.92 8.00 -3.25
CA ASP A 231 -33.45 8.82 -4.36
C ASP A 231 -32.38 9.69 -5.06
N VAL A 232 -31.13 9.64 -4.62
CA VAL A 232 -30.05 10.45 -5.23
C VAL A 232 -29.61 9.81 -6.55
N PRO A 233 -29.68 10.53 -7.69
CA PRO A 233 -29.27 9.99 -8.98
C PRO A 233 -27.75 9.90 -9.11
N GLN A 234 -27.28 8.97 -9.94
CA GLN A 234 -25.89 8.93 -10.38
C GLN A 234 -25.60 10.06 -11.36
N ILE A 235 -24.35 10.52 -11.38
CA ILE A 235 -23.82 11.40 -12.43
C ILE A 235 -23.21 10.55 -13.56
N ASP A 236 -23.17 11.10 -14.77
CA ASP A 236 -22.62 10.44 -15.97
C ASP A 236 -21.48 11.23 -16.65
N HIS A 237 -21.06 12.34 -16.05
CA HIS A 237 -19.98 13.21 -16.50
C HIS A 237 -18.75 13.17 -15.57
N ARG A 238 -17.69 13.91 -15.93
CA ARG A 238 -16.48 14.00 -15.10
C ARG A 238 -16.81 14.85 -13.85
N PRO A 239 -16.66 14.33 -12.62
CA PRO A 239 -17.06 15.04 -11.40
C PRO A 239 -16.39 16.41 -11.22
N ALA A 240 -15.18 16.57 -11.74
CA ALA A 240 -14.43 17.83 -11.70
C ALA A 240 -15.01 18.93 -12.62
N ASP A 241 -15.97 18.61 -13.49
CA ASP A 241 -16.69 19.63 -14.28
C ASP A 241 -17.67 20.45 -13.41
N ASP A 242 -18.04 19.94 -12.23
CA ASP A 242 -18.90 20.63 -11.27
C ASP A 242 -18.13 21.50 -10.27
N LEU A 243 -16.78 21.51 -10.34
CA LEU A 243 -15.91 22.22 -9.40
C LEU A 243 -15.39 23.52 -10.00
N GLU A 244 -15.54 24.61 -9.25
CA GLU A 244 -14.94 25.90 -9.59
C GLU A 244 -13.45 25.93 -9.25
N PRO A 245 -12.60 26.72 -9.94
CA PRO A 245 -11.19 26.87 -9.58
C PRO A 245 -10.99 27.44 -8.16
N GLU A 246 -10.27 26.71 -7.30
CA GLU A 246 -10.14 27.02 -5.86
C GLU A 246 -8.80 27.69 -5.45
N LEU A 247 -7.88 27.91 -6.40
CA LEU A 247 -6.52 28.35 -6.07
C LEU A 247 -6.47 29.77 -5.49
N GLU A 248 -7.26 30.69 -6.03
CA GLU A 248 -7.27 32.08 -5.56
C GLU A 248 -7.92 32.20 -4.18
N SER A 249 -9.04 31.50 -3.94
CA SER A 249 -9.65 31.45 -2.61
C SER A 249 -8.72 30.82 -1.57
N ALA A 250 -8.00 29.76 -1.93
CA ALA A 250 -7.01 29.14 -1.05
C ALA A 250 -5.89 30.11 -0.65
N LYS A 251 -5.39 30.93 -1.58
CA LYS A 251 -4.40 31.98 -1.28
C LYS A 251 -4.94 33.02 -0.30
N GLU A 252 -6.17 33.48 -0.52
CA GLU A 252 -6.82 34.46 0.36
C GLU A 252 -7.03 33.90 1.78
N GLU A 253 -7.43 32.63 1.90
CA GLU A 253 -7.71 31.99 3.19
C GLU A 253 -6.46 31.79 4.08
N ILE A 254 -5.32 31.44 3.49
CA ILE A 254 -4.07 31.24 4.24
C ILE A 254 -3.23 32.51 4.35
N GLY A 255 -3.37 33.44 3.41
CA GLY A 255 -2.70 34.74 3.42
C GLY A 255 -1.20 34.62 3.72
N ASP A 256 -0.75 35.39 4.71
CA ASP A 256 0.66 35.47 5.13
C ASP A 256 1.21 34.19 5.79
N LEU A 257 0.42 33.11 5.93
CA LEU A 257 0.94 31.79 6.31
C LEU A 257 1.69 31.12 5.16
N ALA A 258 1.35 31.42 3.92
CA ALA A 258 2.05 30.89 2.76
C ALA A 258 3.32 31.70 2.49
N GLU A 259 4.46 31.03 2.46
CA GLU A 259 5.76 31.59 2.08
C GLU A 259 6.11 31.25 0.63
N SER A 260 5.40 30.30 0.01
CA SER A 260 5.57 29.89 -1.39
C SER A 260 4.28 29.34 -2.03
N PRO A 261 4.23 29.18 -3.37
CA PRO A 261 3.11 28.52 -4.04
C PRO A 261 2.86 27.09 -3.55
N GLU A 262 3.89 26.37 -3.12
CA GLU A 262 3.79 25.01 -2.59
C GLU A 262 3.03 24.95 -1.26
N ASP A 263 3.08 26.01 -0.45
CA ASP A 263 2.27 26.10 0.78
C ASP A 263 0.79 26.25 0.45
N VAL A 264 0.47 27.03 -0.59
CA VAL A 264 -0.89 27.15 -1.11
C VAL A 264 -1.39 25.81 -1.61
N LEU A 265 -0.58 25.11 -2.41
CA LEU A 265 -0.93 23.77 -2.90
C LEU A 265 -1.09 22.76 -1.75
N SER A 266 -0.24 22.84 -0.72
CA SER A 266 -0.36 22.01 0.48
C SER A 266 -1.70 22.25 1.18
N TYR A 267 -2.12 23.51 1.27
CA TYR A 267 -3.42 23.88 1.81
C TYR A 267 -4.58 23.38 0.94
N VAL A 268 -4.51 23.53 -0.38
CA VAL A 268 -5.52 22.99 -1.30
C VAL A 268 -5.68 21.47 -1.12
N MET A 269 -4.58 20.74 -0.98
CA MET A 269 -4.61 19.28 -0.80
C MET A 269 -5.13 18.87 0.58
N PHE A 270 -4.72 19.56 1.64
CA PHE A 270 -5.02 19.21 3.03
C PHE A 270 -5.24 20.47 3.90
N PRO A 271 -6.40 21.15 3.83
CA PRO A 271 -6.56 22.49 4.41
C PRO A 271 -6.22 22.57 5.91
N GLN A 272 -6.79 21.67 6.71
CA GLN A 272 -6.59 21.69 8.16
C GLN A 272 -5.19 21.22 8.59
N PRO A 273 -4.65 20.08 8.09
CA PRO A 273 -3.27 19.68 8.39
C PRO A 273 -2.24 20.71 7.93
N ALA A 274 -2.37 21.23 6.71
CA ALA A 274 -1.44 22.21 6.16
C ALA A 274 -1.45 23.51 6.96
N LYS A 275 -2.63 24.07 7.27
CA LYS A 275 -2.72 25.29 8.08
C LYS A 275 -2.03 25.14 9.44
N LYS A 276 -2.30 24.03 10.14
CA LYS A 276 -1.64 23.74 11.43
C LYS A 276 -0.12 23.61 11.28
N PHE A 277 0.34 22.98 10.21
CA PHE A 277 1.77 22.84 9.90
C PHE A 277 2.43 24.20 9.61
N LEU A 278 1.79 25.05 8.80
CA LEU A 278 2.29 26.38 8.47
C LEU A 278 2.34 27.30 9.70
N GLU A 279 1.32 27.24 10.56
CA GLU A 279 1.30 27.94 11.85
C GLU A 279 2.46 27.47 12.74
N TRP A 280 2.64 26.15 12.88
CA TRP A 280 3.76 25.56 13.62
C TRP A 280 5.12 26.00 13.06
N ARG A 281 5.30 25.99 11.73
CA ARG A 281 6.54 26.45 11.07
C ARG A 281 6.81 27.91 11.41
N ARG A 282 5.81 28.78 11.27
CA ARG A 282 5.91 30.22 11.57
C ARG A 282 6.27 30.49 13.04
N GLU A 283 5.84 29.63 13.96
CA GLU A 283 6.20 29.67 15.39
C GLU A 283 7.62 29.14 15.68
N GLY A 284 8.45 28.93 14.65
CA GLY A 284 9.80 28.38 14.77
C GLY A 284 9.80 26.86 14.93
N GLY A 285 8.80 26.19 14.38
CA GLY A 285 8.80 24.74 14.21
C GLY A 285 9.86 24.29 13.21
N GLY A 286 10.57 23.22 13.54
CA GLY A 286 11.59 22.66 12.66
C GLY A 286 12.17 21.36 13.21
N PRO A 287 12.87 20.57 12.36
CA PRO A 287 13.42 19.28 12.74
C PRO A 287 14.39 19.37 13.93
N GLU A 288 15.11 20.47 14.10
CA GLU A 288 15.98 20.69 15.26
C GLU A 288 15.19 20.77 16.58
N ARG A 289 14.05 21.48 16.57
CA ARG A 289 13.20 21.63 17.76
C ARG A 289 12.48 20.32 18.09
N GLU A 290 12.08 19.55 17.09
CA GLU A 290 11.53 18.21 17.28
C GLU A 290 12.58 17.23 17.79
N LEU A 291 13.82 17.30 17.30
CA LEU A 291 14.93 16.47 17.80
C LEU A 291 15.21 16.78 19.27
N VAL A 292 15.26 18.06 19.64
CA VAL A 292 15.40 18.48 21.05
C VAL A 292 14.23 17.99 21.89
N ALA A 293 12.98 18.14 21.43
CA ALA A 293 11.80 17.67 22.14
C ALA A 293 11.79 16.13 22.30
N ALA A 294 12.20 15.39 21.27
CA ALA A 294 12.30 13.94 21.30
C ALA A 294 13.42 13.47 22.26
N VAL A 295 14.57 14.15 22.28
CA VAL A 295 15.67 13.88 23.23
C VAL A 295 15.22 14.17 24.66
N VAL A 296 14.60 15.32 24.92
CA VAL A 296 14.07 15.69 26.24
C VAL A 296 12.99 14.69 26.69
N GLY A 297 12.09 14.28 25.79
CA GLY A 297 11.09 13.26 26.06
C GLY A 297 11.70 11.89 26.39
N ALA A 298 12.74 11.46 25.67
CA ALA A 298 13.43 10.21 25.92
C ALA A 298 14.20 10.21 27.26
N ILE A 299 14.77 11.35 27.66
CA ILE A 299 15.41 11.54 28.97
C ILE A 299 14.35 11.49 30.09
N ALA A 300 13.23 12.18 29.92
CA ALA A 300 12.14 12.18 30.91
C ALA A 300 11.47 10.80 31.10
N VAL A 301 11.48 9.95 30.07
CA VAL A 301 10.99 8.55 30.15
C VAL A 301 11.97 7.66 30.92
N LYS A 302 13.29 7.92 30.88
CA LYS A 302 14.29 7.19 31.67
C LYS A 302 14.20 7.46 33.17
N ASP A 303 13.67 8.62 33.57
CA ASP A 303 13.54 9.02 34.98
C ASP A 303 12.23 8.58 35.65
N ARG A 304 11.35 7.84 34.97
CA ARG A 304 10.22 7.18 35.63
C ARG A 304 10.69 5.88 36.31
N PRO A 305 10.63 5.77 37.66
CA PRO A 305 10.93 4.50 38.30
C PRO A 305 9.95 3.44 37.80
N ALA A 306 10.49 2.30 37.36
CA ALA A 306 9.69 1.17 36.91
C ALA A 306 8.71 0.75 38.00
N ALA A 307 7.41 0.99 37.77
CA ALA A 307 6.37 0.38 38.57
C ALA A 307 6.49 -1.15 38.41
N SER A 308 6.82 -1.83 39.50
CA SER A 308 6.87 -3.28 39.61
C SER A 308 5.57 -3.89 39.10
N ARG A 309 5.54 -4.34 37.85
CA ARG A 309 4.54 -5.29 37.36
C ARG A 309 5.01 -6.68 37.77
N ALA A 310 4.31 -7.27 38.74
CA ALA A 310 4.48 -8.67 39.10
C ALA A 310 4.31 -9.54 37.85
N ALA A 311 5.28 -10.43 37.61
CA ALA A 311 5.21 -11.39 36.52
C ALA A 311 4.00 -12.33 36.73
N PRO A 312 3.22 -12.64 35.69
CA PRO A 312 2.21 -13.68 35.79
C PRO A 312 2.90 -15.04 36.05
N ALA A 313 2.32 -15.83 36.95
CA ALA A 313 2.84 -17.12 37.35
C ALA A 313 2.93 -18.07 36.15
N ALA A 314 4.07 -18.75 36.00
CA ALA A 314 4.27 -19.77 34.99
C ALA A 314 3.28 -20.94 35.20
N PRO A 315 2.68 -21.49 34.14
CA PRO A 315 1.84 -22.68 34.26
C PRO A 315 2.70 -23.88 34.68
N SER A 316 2.18 -24.67 35.62
CA SER A 316 2.84 -25.85 36.17
C SER A 316 2.96 -26.95 35.10
N ALA A 317 4.18 -27.44 34.91
CA ALA A 317 4.44 -28.63 34.11
C ALA A 317 4.03 -29.88 34.90
N ASN A 318 3.07 -30.64 34.38
CA ASN A 318 2.81 -32.00 34.82
C ASN A 318 2.69 -32.91 33.59
N GLY A 319 3.46 -34.00 33.60
CA GLY A 319 3.17 -35.24 32.86
C GLY A 319 3.89 -35.41 31.52
N ALA A 320 4.98 -36.18 31.55
CA ALA A 320 5.79 -36.59 30.40
C ALA A 320 5.16 -37.69 29.54
N ALA A 321 5.55 -37.77 28.26
CA ALA A 321 5.89 -39.03 27.58
C ALA A 321 6.86 -38.76 26.41
N PRO A 322 7.81 -39.68 26.10
CA PRO A 322 9.03 -39.35 25.35
C PRO A 322 8.99 -39.79 23.89
N GLY A 323 9.77 -39.09 23.06
CA GLY A 323 10.35 -39.67 21.85
C GLY A 323 9.87 -39.09 20.53
N ALA A 324 10.71 -38.26 19.91
CA ALA A 324 11.13 -38.41 18.51
C ALA A 324 12.17 -37.34 18.20
N ALA A 325 13.43 -37.75 18.11
CA ALA A 325 14.51 -36.95 17.56
C ALA A 325 14.30 -36.77 16.06
N TRP A 326 14.10 -35.52 15.61
CA TRP A 326 14.29 -35.16 14.20
C TRP A 326 15.36 -34.08 14.10
N ARG A 327 16.35 -34.44 13.30
CA ARG A 327 17.68 -33.86 13.21
C ARG A 327 17.67 -32.60 12.36
N GLN A 328 18.55 -31.68 12.75
CA GLN A 328 19.22 -30.73 11.88
C GLN A 328 19.68 -31.42 10.59
N PHE A 329 19.41 -30.80 9.44
CA PHE A 329 20.23 -30.99 8.25
C PHE A 329 20.47 -29.66 7.56
N GLY A 330 21.64 -29.09 7.89
CA GLY A 330 22.39 -28.23 6.99
C GLY A 330 23.13 -29.07 5.95
N ARG A 331 23.26 -28.47 4.77
CA ARG A 331 24.06 -28.80 3.58
C ARG A 331 25.20 -29.82 3.76
N MET A 332 25.32 -30.76 2.82
CA MET A 332 26.56 -30.95 2.05
C MET A 332 26.37 -31.84 0.80
N ARG A 333 26.96 -31.39 -0.30
CA ARG A 333 27.25 -32.10 -1.56
C ARG A 333 27.92 -33.45 -1.31
N GLN A 334 27.70 -34.44 -2.18
CA GLN A 334 28.80 -35.01 -2.99
C GLN A 334 28.30 -35.92 -4.13
N MET A 335 29.10 -35.86 -5.20
CA MET A 335 29.08 -36.61 -6.45
C MET A 335 28.98 -38.14 -6.28
N ARG A 336 28.09 -38.78 -7.03
CA ARG A 336 28.36 -39.63 -8.22
C ARG A 336 27.06 -40.19 -8.75
#